data_AF-A0A7S3L8J8-F1
#
_entry.id   AF-A0A7S3L8J8-F1
#
_cell.length_a   1.000
_cell.length_b   1.000
_cell.length_c   1.000
_cell.angle_alpha   90.00
_cell.angle_beta   90.00
_cell.angle_gamma   90.00
#
_symmetry.space_group_name_H-M   'P 1'
#
loop_
_entity.id
_entity.type
_entity.pdbx_description
1 polymer ?
#
loop_
_entity_poly.entity_id
_entity_poly.type
_entity_poly.pdbx_seq_one_letter_code
_entity_poly.pdbx_strand_id
1 'polypeptide(L)'
;LVLSNMSSSAILQSYTPALKISCADALAEYAMAKKASPRPLESNVVTTCYHKTMESLKDTPCAKIQSGYAECLEKNAGRKKNTMCIKFIAPLEECTAKHV
;
A
#
# COMPACT_ATOMS: atom_id res chain seq x y z
N LEU A 1 -13.24 -4.53 -12.80
CA LEU A 1 -14.41 -4.03 -12.02
C LEU A 1 -14.14 -3.99 -10.49
N VAL A 2 -12.90 -3.78 -10.02
CA VAL A 2 -12.58 -3.76 -8.57
C VAL A 2 -11.91 -2.44 -8.12
N LEU A 3 -11.53 -1.56 -9.06
CA LEU A 3 -10.98 -0.23 -8.75
C LEU A 3 -12.07 0.84 -8.52
N SER A 4 -13.33 0.54 -8.81
CA SER A 4 -14.43 1.51 -8.73
C SER A 4 -14.98 1.71 -7.30
N ASN A 5 -14.52 0.93 -6.31
CA ASN A 5 -15.00 0.98 -4.92
C ASN A 5 -13.88 1.20 -3.87
N MET A 6 -12.65 1.58 -4.26
CA MET A 6 -11.62 2.04 -3.31
C MET A 6 -11.86 3.52 -2.99
N SER A 7 -12.96 3.83 -2.31
CA SER A 7 -13.50 5.18 -2.19
C SER A 7 -12.88 6.04 -1.06
N SER A 8 -11.98 5.50 -0.23
CA SER A 8 -11.30 6.27 0.81
C SER A 8 -9.77 6.28 0.61
N SER A 9 -9.20 7.49 0.60
CA SER A 9 -7.74 7.72 0.59
C SER A 9 -7.03 6.92 1.70
N ALA A 10 -7.73 6.68 2.81
CA ALA A 10 -7.25 5.89 3.95
C ALA A 10 -7.03 4.40 3.65
N ILE A 11 -7.91 3.75 2.88
CA ILE A 11 -7.73 2.35 2.48
C ILE A 11 -6.45 2.22 1.65
N LEU A 12 -6.28 3.04 0.61
CA LEU A 12 -5.08 2.99 -0.22
C LEU A 12 -3.81 3.31 0.60
N GLN A 13 -3.87 4.32 1.48
CA GLN A 13 -2.76 4.66 2.37
C GLN A 13 -2.38 3.51 3.31
N SER A 14 -3.36 2.76 3.82
CA SER A 14 -3.10 1.66 4.76
C SER A 14 -2.32 0.49 4.16
N TYR A 15 -2.35 0.31 2.83
CA TYR A 15 -1.53 -0.70 2.14
C TYR A 15 -0.09 -0.26 1.93
N THR A 16 0.22 1.04 2.06
CA THR A 16 1.55 1.61 1.79
C THR A 16 2.69 0.84 2.45
N PRO A 17 2.61 0.43 3.74
CA PRO A 17 3.71 -0.31 4.38
C PRO A 17 3.99 -1.65 3.69
N ALA A 18 2.94 -2.41 3.35
CA ALA A 18 3.10 -3.67 2.63
C ALA A 18 3.62 -3.47 1.21
N LEU A 19 3.09 -2.48 0.48
CA LEU A 19 3.52 -2.17 -0.89
C LEU A 19 4.99 -1.75 -0.96
N LYS A 20 5.50 -1.05 0.05
CA LYS A 20 6.93 -0.69 0.12
C LYS A 20 7.84 -1.91 0.22
N ILE A 21 7.37 -3.00 0.80
CA ILE A 21 8.13 -4.25 0.91
C ILE A 21 7.97 -5.05 -0.38
N SER A 22 6.73 -5.42 -0.72
CA SER A 22 6.46 -6.36 -1.81
C SER A 22 6.70 -5.77 -3.20
N CYS A 23 6.65 -4.44 -3.34
CA CYS A 23 6.81 -3.74 -4.62
C CYS A 23 8.06 -2.84 -4.69
N ALA A 24 9.05 -3.03 -3.81
CA ALA A 24 10.27 -2.22 -3.80
C ALA A 24 10.95 -2.17 -5.17
N ASP A 25 11.10 -3.32 -5.83
CA ASP A 25 11.75 -3.44 -7.14
C ASP A 25 10.94 -2.76 -8.24
N ALA A 26 9.63 -3.02 -8.30
CA ALA A 26 8.72 -2.39 -9.25
C ALA A 26 8.73 -0.85 -9.10
N LEU A 27 8.80 -0.34 -7.87
CA LEU A 27 8.91 1.09 -7.59
C LEU A 27 10.26 1.66 -8.01
N ALA A 28 11.34 0.92 -7.82
CA ALA A 28 12.68 1.31 -8.25
C ALA A 28 12.76 1.37 -9.78
N GLU A 29 12.27 0.35 -10.49
CA GLU A 29 12.19 0.33 -11.95
C GLU A 29 11.37 1.50 -12.49
N TYR A 30 10.20 1.76 -11.91
CA TYR A 30 9.37 2.90 -12.29
C TYR A 30 10.07 4.24 -12.05
N ALA A 31 10.76 4.40 -10.92
CA ALA A 31 11.52 5.62 -10.62
C ALA A 31 12.66 5.85 -11.62
N MET A 32 13.39 4.79 -11.99
CA MET A 32 14.46 4.86 -13.00
C MET A 32 13.90 5.18 -14.39
N ALA A 33 12.82 4.52 -14.80
CA ALA A 33 12.16 4.76 -16.07
C ALA A 33 11.63 6.21 -16.16
N LYS A 34 11.03 6.73 -15.08
CA LYS A 34 10.55 8.12 -15.00
C LYS A 34 11.68 9.13 -15.11
N LYS A 35 12.85 8.81 -14.55
CA LYS A 35 14.06 9.65 -14.70
C LYS A 35 14.59 9.63 -16.13
N ALA A 36 14.49 8.50 -16.83
CA ALA A 36 14.94 8.34 -18.20
C ALA A 36 14.00 8.99 -19.23
N SER A 37 12.69 9.05 -18.95
CA SER A 37 11.71 9.70 -19.82
C SER A 37 10.60 10.36 -18.99
N PRO A 38 10.41 11.69 -19.11
CA PRO A 38 9.35 12.41 -18.39
C PRO A 38 7.95 12.19 -18.99
N ARG A 39 7.83 11.40 -20.07
CA ARG A 39 6.52 11.02 -20.63
C ARG A 39 5.79 10.07 -19.66
N PRO A 40 4.45 10.10 -19.63
CA PRO A 40 3.69 9.15 -18.82
C PRO A 40 4.05 7.73 -19.27
N LEU A 41 4.77 7.02 -18.41
CA LEU A 41 5.01 5.60 -18.57
C LEU A 41 3.71 4.89 -18.21
N GLU A 42 3.25 3.97 -19.05
CA GLU A 42 2.25 3.00 -18.62
C GLU A 42 2.85 2.21 -17.46
N SER A 43 2.50 2.59 -16.24
CA SER A 43 3.01 1.97 -15.00
C SER A 43 2.30 0.64 -14.73
N ASN A 44 2.24 -0.22 -15.74
CA ASN A 44 1.58 -1.52 -15.63
C ASN A 44 2.29 -2.39 -14.59
N VAL A 45 3.60 -2.24 -14.42
CA VAL A 45 4.41 -3.01 -13.45
C VAL A 45 4.06 -2.66 -12.00
N VAL A 46 4.00 -1.37 -11.65
CA VAL A 46 3.67 -0.95 -10.27
C VAL A 46 2.22 -1.26 -9.95
N THR A 47 1.30 -0.94 -10.86
CA THR A 47 -0.13 -1.25 -10.68
C THR A 47 -0.34 -2.75 -10.54
N THR A 48 0.30 -3.58 -11.39
CA THR A 48 0.22 -5.04 -11.26
C THR A 48 0.77 -5.53 -9.93
N CYS A 49 1.91 -5.01 -9.47
CA CYS A 49 2.46 -5.39 -8.18
C CYS A 49 1.53 -5.01 -7.02
N TYR A 50 0.91 -3.82 -7.08
CA TYR A 50 -0.03 -3.37 -6.06
C TYR A 50 -1.23 -4.30 -5.98
N HIS A 51 -1.83 -4.65 -7.13
CA HIS A 51 -2.96 -5.56 -7.19
C HIS A 51 -2.61 -6.93 -6.60
N LYS A 52 -1.47 -7.52 -7.01
CA LYS A 52 -1.02 -8.82 -6.49
C LYS A 52 -0.79 -8.77 -4.98
N THR A 53 -0.09 -7.75 -4.48
CA THR A 53 0.19 -7.60 -3.05
C THR A 53 -1.08 -7.46 -2.24
N MET A 54 -2.03 -6.64 -2.71
CA MET A 54 -3.33 -6.45 -2.06
C MET A 54 -4.17 -7.73 -2.08
N GLU A 55 -4.07 -8.53 -3.13
CA GLU A 55 -4.75 -9.83 -3.22
C GLU A 55 -4.12 -10.84 -2.25
N SER A 56 -2.81 -11.03 -2.30
CA SER A 56 -2.08 -11.91 -1.38
C SER A 56 -2.32 -11.56 0.08
N LEU A 57 -2.42 -10.27 0.42
CA LEU A 57 -2.67 -9.83 1.80
C LEU A 57 -3.99 -10.33 2.37
N LYS A 58 -5.05 -10.44 1.56
CA LYS A 58 -6.41 -10.77 2.03
C LYS A 58 -6.49 -12.14 2.71
N ASP A 59 -5.67 -13.08 2.26
CA ASP A 59 -5.67 -14.46 2.75
C ASP A 59 -4.66 -14.68 3.89
N THR A 60 -4.09 -13.60 4.43
CA THR A 60 -3.08 -13.64 5.49
C THR A 60 -3.57 -12.96 6.77
N PRO A 61 -2.94 -13.24 7.93
CA PRO A 61 -3.19 -12.49 9.16
C PRO A 61 -2.95 -10.98 9.02
N CYS A 62 -2.17 -10.57 8.00
CA CYS A 62 -1.81 -9.18 7.75
C CYS A 62 -3.01 -8.32 7.32
N ALA A 63 -4.06 -8.92 6.74
CA ALA A 63 -5.30 -8.24 6.39
C ALA A 63 -5.96 -7.55 7.60
N LYS A 64 -5.87 -8.18 8.78
CA LYS A 64 -6.43 -7.61 10.02
C LYS A 64 -5.66 -6.38 10.49
N ILE A 65 -4.34 -6.38 10.36
CA ILE A 65 -3.47 -5.25 10.70
C ILE A 65 -3.73 -4.10 9.73
N GLN A 66 -3.80 -4.41 8.42
CA GLN A 66 -4.12 -3.44 7.38
C GLN A 66 -5.49 -2.80 7.59
N SER A 67 -6.52 -3.60 7.90
CA SER A 67 -7.87 -3.08 8.17
C SER A 67 -7.90 -2.16 9.40
N GLY A 68 -7.22 -2.55 10.49
CA GLY A 68 -7.10 -1.70 11.68
C GLY A 68 -6.34 -0.39 11.39
N TYR A 69 -5.35 -0.43 10.50
CA TYR A 69 -4.67 0.76 10.03
C TYR A 69 -5.58 1.67 9.20
N ALA A 70 -6.34 1.10 8.25
CA ALA A 70 -7.31 1.82 7.45
C ALA A 70 -8.34 2.54 8.32
N GLU A 71 -8.95 1.85 9.29
CA GLU A 71 -9.88 2.47 10.24
C GLU A 71 -9.24 3.60 11.04
N CYS A 72 -7.99 3.42 11.48
CA CYS A 72 -7.28 4.47 12.22
C CYS A 72 -7.10 5.72 11.35
N LEU A 73 -6.72 5.53 10.08
CA LEU A 73 -6.56 6.62 9.12
C LEU A 73 -7.90 7.30 8.81
N GLU A 74 -8.99 6.55 8.63
CA GLU A 74 -10.33 7.11 8.40
C GLU A 74 -10.80 7.93 9.61
N LYS A 75 -10.66 7.40 10.83
CA LYS A 75 -11.04 8.09 12.08
C LYS A 75 -10.22 9.36 12.33
N ASN A 76 -9.04 9.49 11.71
CA ASN A 76 -8.16 10.64 11.86
C ASN A 76 -7.98 11.46 10.56
N ALA A 77 -8.78 11.18 9.53
CA ALA A 77 -8.72 11.91 8.26
C ALA A 77 -8.91 13.43 8.51
N GLY A 78 -7.96 14.24 8.05
CA GLY A 78 -7.97 15.69 8.23
C GLY A 78 -7.40 16.22 9.56
N ARG A 79 -6.97 15.34 10.49
CA ARG A 79 -6.26 15.76 11.71
C ARG A 79 -4.75 15.86 11.43
N LYS A 80 -4.10 16.92 11.93
CA LYS A 80 -2.63 17.14 11.78
C LYS A 80 -1.75 16.02 12.39
N LYS A 81 -2.33 15.07 13.12
CA LYS A 81 -1.61 13.99 13.84
C LYS A 81 -2.00 12.61 13.33
N ASN A 82 -1.64 12.29 12.09
CA ASN A 82 -1.59 10.92 11.58
C ASN A 82 -0.57 10.02 12.33
N THR A 83 0.20 10.61 13.25
CA THR A 83 1.18 9.91 14.09
C THR A 83 0.58 8.82 14.97
N MET A 84 -0.71 8.91 15.34
CA MET A 84 -1.36 7.88 16.16
C MET A 84 -1.54 6.54 15.43
N CYS A 85 -1.51 6.55 14.09
CA CYS A 85 -1.67 5.34 13.29
C CYS A 85 -0.33 4.69 12.90
N ILE A 86 0.81 5.30 13.26
CA ILE A 86 2.15 4.75 12.98
C ILE A 86 2.35 3.38 13.65
N LYS A 87 1.66 3.12 14.76
CA LYS A 87 1.72 1.84 15.47
C LYS A 87 1.36 0.61 14.63
N PHE A 88 0.67 0.79 13.50
CA PHE A 88 0.30 -0.29 12.60
C PHE A 88 1.35 -0.55 11.50
N ILE A 89 2.30 0.38 11.28
CA ILE A 89 3.26 0.30 10.18
C ILE A 89 4.22 -0.88 10.39
N ALA A 90 5.00 -0.88 11.47
CA ALA A 90 5.98 -1.95 11.70
C ALA A 90 5.36 -3.35 11.80
N PRO A 91 4.22 -3.56 12.50
CA PRO A 91 3.55 -4.88 12.50
C PRO A 91 3.07 -5.31 11.12
N LEU A 92 2.59 -4.37 10.29
CA LEU A 92 2.14 -4.70 8.93
C LEU A 92 3.34 -5.05 8.04
N GLU A 93 4.46 -4.33 8.17
CA GLU A 93 5.71 -4.61 7.48
C GLU A 93 6.25 -5.99 7.83
N GLU A 94 6.36 -6.29 9.13
CA GLU A 94 6.84 -7.60 9.61
C GLU A 94 5.93 -8.74 9.16
N CYS A 95 4.62 -8.54 9.22
CA CYS A 95 3.66 -9.54 8.76
C CYS A 95 3.78 -9.78 7.25
N THR A 96 3.86 -8.70 6.46
CA THR A 96 3.99 -8.78 5.01
C THR A 96 5.24 -9.57 4.64
N ALA A 97 6.40 -9.25 5.24
CA ALA A 97 7.65 -9.95 4.97
C ALA A 97 7.62 -11.46 5.27
N LYS A 98 6.68 -11.93 6.09
CA LYS A 98 6.54 -13.36 6.44
C LYS A 98 5.52 -14.11 5.58
N HIS A 99 4.57 -13.41 4.97
CA HIS A 99 3.37 -14.02 4.41
C HIS A 99 3.05 -13.63 2.96
N VAL A 100 3.73 -12.61 2.41
CA VAL A 100 3.53 -12.09 1.05
C VAL A 100 4.86 -12.01 0.34
#